data_AF-A0A8C0G6D8-F1
#
_entry.id   AF-A0A8C0G6D8-F1
#
_cell.length_a   1.000
_cell.length_b   1.000
_cell.length_c   1.000
_cell.angle_alpha   90.00
_cell.angle_beta   90.00
_cell.angle_gamma   90.00
#
_symmetry.space_group_name_H-M   'P 1'
#
loop_
_entity.id
_entity.type
_entity.pdbx_description
1 polymer ?
#
loop_
_entity_poly.entity_id
_entity_poly.type
_entity_poly.pdbx_seq_one_letter_code
_entity_poly.pdbx_strand_id
1 'polypeptide(L)'
;MGSCSRGDTSGQRRCLRAGVPADDDFSLVEGDEDLVKALQTIQEQAEDAQIIVRRSVLTSKHSVSKIPEVVDDFLCNFLVRMGMVRTLDCFQTEWYELMQKGAIERKDIGFVPDMYTYNQHLEMEKRRLKKELENYKLAASKAKEALQKIQKERDFHRMNHKRVVQEKNRLISDIKRLKAHYASYEPMLKQLTEKYQTILRQKMLTSLERDRAVGQVKTWSATLAETYWQLSHNFCLNKKKLDYF
;
A
#
# COMPACT_ATOMS: atom_id res chain seq x y z
N MET A 1 -18.99 68.66 -34.79
CA MET A 1 -20.38 68.14 -34.80
C MET A 1 -20.26 66.64 -34.52
N GLY A 2 -20.37 66.17 -33.28
CA GLY A 2 -21.63 65.85 -32.58
C GLY A 2 -22.19 64.52 -33.13
N SER A 3 -22.50 63.45 -32.39
CA SER A 3 -22.66 63.20 -30.95
C SER A 3 -22.78 61.67 -30.71
N CYS A 4 -22.57 61.24 -29.46
CA CYS A 4 -22.78 59.89 -28.91
C CYS A 4 -24.14 59.21 -29.23
N SER A 5 -24.20 57.86 -29.21
CA SER A 5 -24.87 57.07 -28.13
C SER A 5 -24.96 55.54 -28.33
N ARG A 6 -24.36 54.82 -27.36
CA ARG A 6 -24.81 53.65 -26.53
C ARG A 6 -25.56 52.42 -27.10
N GLY A 7 -25.07 51.24 -26.67
CA GLY A 7 -25.79 49.96 -26.41
C GLY A 7 -25.89 49.04 -27.64
N ASP A 8 -25.72 47.72 -27.59
CA ASP A 8 -26.01 46.80 -26.50
C ASP A 8 -25.19 45.48 -26.60
N THR A 9 -25.20 44.75 -25.49
CA THR A 9 -24.54 43.49 -25.17
C THR A 9 -25.07 42.26 -25.92
N SER A 10 -24.19 41.35 -26.36
CA SER A 10 -24.51 39.90 -26.37
C SER A 10 -23.24 39.05 -26.35
N GLY A 11 -23.10 38.31 -25.27
CA GLY A 11 -21.90 37.57 -24.90
C GLY A 11 -21.65 36.37 -25.80
N GLN A 12 -20.49 36.38 -26.44
CA GLN A 12 -19.93 35.22 -27.12
C GLN A 12 -19.32 34.28 -26.09
N ARG A 13 -20.12 33.39 -25.48
CA ARG A 13 -19.59 32.32 -24.62
C ARG A 13 -19.00 31.22 -25.48
N ARG A 14 -17.72 31.36 -25.78
CA ARG A 14 -16.83 30.25 -26.14
C ARG A 14 -16.58 29.42 -24.88
N CYS A 15 -17.41 28.41 -24.62
CA CYS A 15 -17.12 27.45 -23.56
C CYS A 15 -15.96 26.56 -24.01
N LEU A 16 -14.80 26.85 -23.43
CA LEU A 16 -13.56 26.09 -23.55
C LEU A 16 -13.81 24.61 -23.22
N ARG A 17 -13.35 23.76 -24.13
CA ARG A 17 -13.17 22.33 -23.93
C ARG A 17 -12.30 22.14 -22.68
N ALA A 18 -12.88 21.68 -21.58
CA ALA A 18 -12.12 21.25 -20.42
C ALA A 18 -11.28 20.04 -20.82
N GLY A 19 -9.99 20.27 -21.09
CA GLY A 19 -9.01 19.20 -21.15
C GLY A 19 -8.93 18.59 -19.76
N VAL A 20 -9.19 17.29 -19.68
CA VAL A 20 -8.86 16.50 -18.49
C VAL A 20 -7.34 16.44 -18.43
N PRO A 21 -6.67 16.99 -17.40
CA PRO A 21 -5.26 16.72 -17.21
C PRO A 21 -5.16 15.25 -16.82
N ALA A 22 -4.57 14.45 -17.71
CA ALA A 22 -4.05 13.15 -17.37
C ALA A 22 -2.68 13.42 -16.75
N ASP A 23 -2.60 13.44 -15.42
CA ASP A 23 -1.37 13.27 -14.64
C ASP A 23 -1.81 13.13 -13.18
N ASP A 24 -2.17 11.90 -12.83
CA ASP A 24 -2.11 11.42 -11.45
C ASP A 24 -1.29 10.13 -11.50
N ASP A 25 0.00 10.33 -11.75
CA ASP A 25 1.04 9.35 -11.49
C ASP A 25 1.14 9.18 -9.97
N PHE A 26 0.26 8.36 -9.40
CA PHE A 26 0.37 7.91 -8.01
C PHE A 26 1.52 6.90 -7.91
N SER A 27 2.75 7.38 -8.07
CA SER A 27 3.93 6.69 -7.56
C SER A 27 3.94 6.86 -6.04
N LEU A 28 3.34 5.90 -5.34
CA LEU A 28 3.62 5.69 -3.92
C LEU A 28 5.10 5.26 -3.80
N VAL A 29 5.98 6.25 -3.61
CA VAL A 29 7.35 6.05 -3.14
C VAL A 29 7.27 5.77 -1.65
N GLU A 30 6.86 4.56 -1.30
CA GLU A 30 6.96 4.01 0.05
C GLU A 30 7.60 2.62 -0.06
N GLY A 31 8.92 2.54 0.13
CA GLY A 31 9.60 1.25 0.15
C GLY A 31 11.13 1.26 0.10
N ASP A 32 11.77 2.36 -0.28
CA ASP A 32 13.24 2.35 -0.47
C ASP A 32 14.01 2.43 0.86
N GLU A 33 13.43 3.04 1.91
CA GLU A 33 14.09 3.13 3.22
C GLU A 33 14.28 1.75 3.88
N ASP A 34 13.32 0.83 3.74
CA ASP A 34 13.37 -0.50 4.35
C ASP A 34 14.39 -1.42 3.66
N LEU A 35 14.56 -1.28 2.35
CA LEU A 35 15.55 -2.04 1.59
C LEU A 35 16.98 -1.58 1.89
N VAL A 36 17.21 -0.26 1.95
CA VAL A 36 18.52 0.33 2.29
C VAL A 36 18.93 -0.07 3.71
N LYS A 37 18.00 -0.04 4.67
CA LYS A 37 18.25 -0.43 6.05
C LYS A 37 18.56 -1.91 6.19
N ALA A 38 17.91 -2.77 5.41
CA ALA A 38 18.21 -4.20 5.37
C ALA A 38 19.60 -4.51 4.79
N LEU A 39 20.02 -3.79 3.74
CA LEU A 39 21.37 -3.93 3.17
C LEU A 39 22.46 -3.48 4.16
N GLN A 40 22.22 -2.39 4.89
CA GLN A 40 23.14 -1.88 5.90
C GLN A 40 23.32 -2.87 7.06
N THR A 41 22.23 -3.52 7.49
CA THR A 41 22.32 -4.56 8.55
C THR A 41 23.06 -5.81 8.10
N ILE A 42 22.95 -6.21 6.83
CA ILE A 42 23.71 -7.35 6.27
C ILE A 42 25.21 -7.01 6.23
N GLN A 43 25.56 -5.79 5.83
CA GLN A 43 26.94 -5.33 5.78
C GLN A 43 27.57 -5.28 7.18
N GLU A 44 26.87 -4.72 8.16
CA GLU A 44 27.31 -4.68 9.56
C GLU A 44 27.51 -6.09 10.14
N GLN A 45 26.58 -7.02 9.86
CA GLN A 45 26.72 -8.42 10.28
C GLN A 45 27.91 -9.13 9.62
N ALA A 46 28.21 -8.81 8.36
CA ALA A 46 29.37 -9.37 7.65
C ALA A 46 30.70 -8.82 8.19
N GLU A 47 30.73 -7.56 8.61
CA GLU A 47 31.88 -6.93 9.25
C GLU A 47 32.11 -7.50 10.66
N ASP A 48 31.05 -7.68 11.45
CA ASP A 48 31.12 -8.32 12.77
C ASP A 48 31.61 -9.77 12.68
N ALA A 49 31.14 -10.54 11.69
CA ALA A 49 31.61 -11.90 11.45
C ALA A 49 33.11 -11.94 11.12
N GLN A 50 33.60 -10.98 10.32
CA GLN A 50 35.03 -10.86 9.99
C GLN A 50 35.87 -10.47 11.22
N ILE A 51 35.36 -9.62 12.11
CA ILE A 51 36.02 -9.23 13.36
C ILE A 51 36.13 -10.45 14.30
N ILE A 52 35.08 -11.27 14.41
CA ILE A 52 35.09 -12.49 15.22
C ILE A 52 36.10 -13.52 14.69
N VAL A 53 36.17 -13.70 13.37
CA VAL A 53 37.15 -14.60 12.73
C VAL A 53 38.58 -14.10 12.92
N ARG A 54 38.84 -12.80 12.77
CA ARG A 54 40.18 -12.24 13.04
C ARG A 54 40.57 -12.40 14.51
N ARG A 55 39.64 -12.21 15.43
CA ARG A 55 39.87 -12.37 16.87
C ARG A 55 40.12 -13.83 17.24
N SER A 56 39.43 -14.79 16.62
CA SER A 56 39.64 -16.22 16.87
C SER A 56 41.01 -16.72 16.38
N VAL A 57 41.49 -16.19 15.24
CA VAL A 57 42.82 -16.48 14.69
C VAL A 57 43.94 -15.94 15.59
N LEU A 58 43.73 -14.79 16.25
CA LEU A 58 44.70 -14.22 17.18
C LEU A 58 44.77 -14.98 18.51
N THR A 59 43.67 -15.58 18.97
CA THR A 59 43.64 -16.37 20.22
C THR A 59 44.19 -17.79 20.07
N SER A 60 44.35 -18.30 18.85
CA SER A 60 44.80 -19.68 18.59
C SER A 60 46.32 -19.88 18.68
N LYS A 61 47.13 -18.81 18.77
CA LYS A 61 48.61 -18.89 18.69
C LYS A 61 49.34 -18.93 20.04
N HIS A 62 48.62 -19.08 21.16
CA HIS A 62 49.23 -19.34 22.47
C HIS A 62 48.88 -20.75 22.93
N SER A 63 49.47 -21.74 22.26
CA SER A 63 49.72 -23.03 22.90
C SER A 63 50.79 -22.80 23.98
N VAL A 64 50.33 -22.45 25.17
CA VAL A 64 51.15 -22.34 26.37
C VAL A 64 51.84 -23.70 26.60
N SER A 65 53.17 -23.72 26.59
CA SER A 65 53.98 -24.84 27.06
C SER A 65 53.50 -25.21 28.46
N LYS A 66 52.87 -26.38 28.61
CA LYS A 66 52.33 -26.85 29.89
C LYS A 66 53.49 -27.10 30.84
N ILE A 67 53.68 -26.20 31.78
CA ILE A 67 54.41 -26.50 33.02
C ILE A 67 53.58 -27.59 33.73
N PRO A 68 54.14 -28.77 34.03
CA PRO A 68 53.37 -29.83 34.66
C PRO A 68 52.89 -29.37 36.05
N GLU A 69 51.61 -29.55 36.35
CA GLU A 69 51.06 -29.23 37.67
C GLU A 69 51.70 -30.11 38.74
N VAL A 70 52.08 -29.48 39.85
CA VAL A 70 52.60 -30.17 41.04
C VAL A 70 51.43 -30.85 41.76
N VAL A 71 51.64 -32.02 42.36
CA VAL A 71 50.59 -32.87 42.93
C VAL A 71 49.73 -32.16 44.00
N ASP A 72 50.30 -31.24 44.76
CA ASP A 72 49.59 -30.44 45.78
C ASP A 72 48.60 -29.44 45.16
N ASP A 73 49.01 -28.71 44.11
CA ASP A 73 48.12 -27.81 43.35
C ASP A 73 46.96 -28.59 42.73
N PHE A 74 47.23 -29.78 42.20
CA PHE A 74 46.19 -30.63 41.62
C PHE A 74 45.16 -31.09 42.66
N LEU A 75 45.61 -31.57 43.82
CA LEU A 75 44.72 -32.01 44.90
C LEU A 75 43.88 -30.85 45.42
N CYS A 76 44.48 -29.67 45.60
CA CYS A 76 43.75 -28.47 46.00
C CYS A 76 42.68 -28.10 44.97
N ASN A 77 43.06 -28.03 43.69
CA ASN A 77 42.14 -27.73 42.60
C ASN A 77 41.04 -28.78 42.44
N PHE A 78 41.34 -30.06 42.69
CA PHE A 78 40.35 -31.14 42.67
C PHE A 78 39.33 -30.98 43.81
N LEU A 79 39.81 -30.78 45.05
CA LEU A 79 38.95 -30.65 46.22
C LEU A 79 38.06 -29.41 46.13
N VAL A 80 38.57 -28.28 45.63
CA VAL A 80 37.78 -27.07 45.34
C VAL A 80 36.70 -27.35 44.31
N ARG A 81 37.05 -27.99 43.19
CA ARG A 81 36.13 -28.26 42.07
C ARG A 81 35.02 -29.24 42.44
N MET A 82 35.32 -30.18 43.33
CA MET A 82 34.34 -31.12 43.89
C MET A 82 33.57 -30.54 45.09
N GLY A 83 33.87 -29.30 45.51
CA GLY A 83 33.18 -28.62 46.62
C GLY A 83 33.53 -29.18 48.02
N MET A 84 34.64 -29.90 48.16
CA MET A 84 35.07 -30.56 49.39
C MET A 84 35.90 -29.63 50.30
N VAL A 85 35.28 -28.53 50.73
CA VAL A 85 35.99 -27.42 51.40
C VAL A 85 36.59 -27.80 52.75
N ARG A 86 35.90 -28.65 53.53
CA ARG A 86 36.41 -29.14 54.84
C ARG A 86 37.59 -30.08 54.67
N THR A 87 37.55 -30.94 53.66
CA THR A 87 38.63 -31.88 53.34
C THR A 87 39.87 -31.15 52.84
N LEU A 88 39.66 -30.08 52.05
CA LEU A 88 40.73 -29.18 51.63
C LEU A 88 41.45 -28.54 52.81
N ASP A 89 40.69 -28.02 53.78
CA ASP A 89 41.24 -27.35 54.96
C ASP A 89 42.07 -28.29 55.84
N CYS A 90 41.55 -29.51 56.10
CA CYS A 90 42.30 -30.56 56.80
C CYS A 90 43.56 -30.96 56.02
N PHE A 91 43.44 -31.19 54.72
CA PHE A 91 44.57 -31.57 53.86
C PHE A 91 45.67 -30.51 53.86
N GLN A 92 45.32 -29.22 53.70
CA GLN A 92 46.29 -28.13 53.71
C GLN A 92 47.01 -28.04 55.06
N THR A 93 46.27 -28.14 56.17
CA THR A 93 46.83 -28.08 57.52
C THR A 93 47.84 -29.21 57.75
N GLU A 94 47.47 -30.46 57.46
CA GLU A 94 48.36 -31.62 57.59
C GLU A 94 49.57 -31.53 56.66
N TRP A 95 49.36 -31.07 55.43
CA TRP A 95 50.42 -30.93 54.42
C TRP A 95 51.49 -29.91 54.83
N TYR A 96 51.07 -28.74 55.32
CA TYR A 96 52.00 -27.71 55.82
C TYR A 96 52.75 -28.16 57.08
N GLU A 97 52.09 -28.89 57.99
CA GLU A 97 52.76 -29.46 59.16
C GLU A 97 53.84 -30.47 58.78
N LEU A 98 53.56 -31.35 57.81
CA LEU A 98 54.51 -32.35 57.33
C LEU A 98 55.70 -31.72 56.59
N MET A 99 55.46 -30.63 55.87
CA MET A 99 56.53 -29.83 55.25
C MET A 99 57.42 -29.15 56.30
N GLN A 100 56.86 -28.55 57.35
CA GLN A 100 57.65 -27.91 58.41
C GLN A 100 58.48 -28.91 59.22
N LYS A 101 57.97 -30.12 59.42
CA LYS A 101 58.69 -31.22 60.10
C LYS A 101 59.77 -31.86 59.22
N GLY A 102 59.91 -31.43 57.96
CA GLY A 102 60.90 -31.94 57.01
C GLY A 102 60.63 -33.37 56.53
N ALA A 103 59.43 -33.90 56.77
CA ALA A 103 59.03 -35.25 56.38
C ALA A 103 58.70 -35.36 54.88
N ILE A 104 58.47 -34.22 54.22
CA ILE A 104 58.19 -34.10 52.78
C ILE A 104 59.04 -32.96 52.23
N GLU A 105 59.99 -33.25 51.35
CA GLU A 105 60.72 -32.22 50.61
C GLU A 105 59.99 -31.85 49.32
N ARG A 106 60.08 -30.57 48.87
CA ARG A 106 59.49 -30.13 47.59
C ARG A 106 59.98 -30.93 46.37
N LYS A 107 61.14 -31.56 46.46
CA LYS A 107 61.73 -32.38 45.39
C LYS A 107 61.10 -33.77 45.28
N ASP A 108 60.50 -34.26 46.36
CA ASP A 108 59.82 -35.56 46.41
C ASP A 108 58.37 -35.47 45.91
N ILE A 109 57.85 -34.25 45.74
CA ILE A 109 56.52 -33.98 45.19
C ILE A 109 56.62 -34.11 43.66
N GLY A 110 56.14 -35.24 43.14
CA GLY A 110 56.08 -35.49 41.70
C GLY A 110 55.10 -34.58 40.96
N PHE A 111 55.10 -34.72 39.64
CA PHE A 111 54.13 -34.06 38.77
C PHE A 111 52.91 -34.94 38.53
N VAL A 112 51.78 -34.31 38.29
CA VAL A 112 50.52 -35.00 38.00
C VAL A 112 50.61 -35.66 36.61
N PRO A 113 50.19 -36.93 36.47
CA PRO A 113 50.24 -37.61 35.18
C PRO A 113 49.44 -36.87 34.09
N ASP A 114 50.09 -36.63 32.95
CA ASP A 114 49.61 -35.78 31.84
C ASP A 114 48.22 -36.23 31.28
N MET A 115 47.87 -37.51 31.44
CA MET A 115 46.58 -38.07 31.05
C MET A 115 45.37 -37.45 31.79
N TYR A 116 45.54 -37.08 33.07
CA TYR A 116 44.45 -36.43 33.83
C TYR A 116 44.19 -35.02 33.30
N THR A 117 45.27 -34.25 33.11
CA THR A 117 45.23 -32.88 32.55
C THR A 117 44.65 -32.88 31.14
N TYR A 118 44.96 -33.92 30.35
CA TYR A 118 44.39 -34.12 29.02
C TYR A 118 42.88 -34.41 29.08
N ASN A 119 42.41 -35.29 29.97
CA ASN A 119 40.98 -35.56 30.14
C ASN A 119 40.20 -34.32 30.62
N GLN A 120 40.77 -33.53 31.53
CA GLN A 120 40.16 -32.28 31.95
C GLN A 120 40.03 -31.28 30.80
N HIS A 121 41.05 -31.18 29.94
CA HIS A 121 40.99 -30.36 28.74
C HIS A 121 39.90 -30.84 27.78
N LEU A 122 39.81 -32.15 27.53
CA LEU A 122 38.76 -32.73 26.68
C LEU A 122 37.35 -32.47 27.22
N GLU A 123 37.13 -32.56 28.53
CA GLU A 123 35.83 -32.25 29.13
C GLU A 123 35.49 -30.75 29.08
N MET A 124 36.49 -29.86 29.16
CA MET A 124 36.27 -28.43 28.89
C MET A 124 35.87 -28.18 27.44
N GLU A 125 36.58 -28.77 26.47
CA GLU A 125 36.27 -28.65 25.04
C GLU A 125 34.88 -29.22 24.71
N LYS A 126 34.54 -30.39 25.24
CA LYS A 126 33.22 -30.99 25.09
C LYS A 126 32.11 -30.09 25.65
N ARG A 127 32.33 -29.46 26.81
CA ARG A 127 31.38 -28.48 27.37
C ARG A 127 31.27 -27.24 26.49
N ARG A 128 32.38 -26.72 25.98
CA ARG A 128 32.41 -25.57 25.05
C ARG A 128 31.63 -25.89 23.78
N LEU A 129 31.94 -27.00 23.11
CA LEU A 129 31.28 -27.44 21.89
C LEU A 129 29.78 -27.69 22.09
N LYS A 130 29.38 -28.29 23.21
CA LYS A 130 27.95 -28.45 23.55
C LYS A 130 27.25 -27.10 23.69
N LYS A 131 27.88 -26.13 24.35
CA LYS A 131 27.31 -24.77 24.50
C LYS A 131 27.19 -24.08 23.14
N GLU A 132 28.20 -24.18 22.30
CA GLU A 132 28.18 -23.64 20.93
C GLU A 132 27.07 -24.29 20.10
N LEU A 133 26.92 -25.61 20.17
CA LEU A 133 25.85 -26.33 19.49
C LEU A 133 24.46 -25.84 19.90
N GLU A 134 24.21 -25.67 21.19
CA GLU A 134 22.92 -25.14 21.67
C GLU A 134 22.69 -23.69 21.24
N ASN A 135 23.74 -22.86 21.23
CA ASN A 135 23.65 -21.50 20.69
C ASN A 135 23.29 -21.49 19.20
N TYR A 136 23.91 -22.36 18.40
CA TYR A 136 23.59 -22.48 16.97
C TYR A 136 22.18 -23.00 16.73
N LYS A 137 21.71 -23.97 17.52
CA LYS A 137 20.31 -24.44 17.46
C LYS A 137 19.32 -23.31 17.76
N LEU A 138 19.60 -22.52 18.79
CA LEU A 138 18.76 -21.37 19.14
C LEU A 138 18.74 -20.32 18.02
N ALA A 139 19.91 -19.98 17.47
CA ALA A 139 20.02 -19.05 16.34
C ALA A 139 19.26 -19.56 15.10
N ALA A 140 19.40 -20.85 14.78
CA ALA A 140 18.69 -21.48 13.67
C ALA A 140 17.16 -21.47 13.88
N SER A 141 16.68 -21.73 15.10
CA SER A 141 15.24 -21.64 15.42
C SER A 141 14.71 -20.22 15.24
N LYS A 142 15.43 -19.22 15.75
CA LYS A 142 15.06 -17.80 15.59
C LYS A 142 15.05 -17.38 14.12
N ALA A 143 16.04 -17.78 13.34
CA ALA A 143 16.10 -17.50 11.92
C ALA A 143 14.93 -18.15 11.16
N LYS A 144 14.59 -19.40 11.51
CA LYS A 144 13.43 -20.11 10.93
C LYS A 144 12.12 -19.38 11.24
N GLU A 145 11.92 -18.93 12.47
CA GLU A 145 10.72 -18.18 12.87
C GLU A 145 10.62 -16.83 12.15
N ALA A 146 11.74 -16.10 12.04
CA ALA A 146 11.79 -14.85 11.29
C ALA A 146 11.45 -15.05 9.80
N LEU A 147 12.02 -16.09 9.19
CA LEU A 147 11.74 -16.45 7.81
C LEU A 147 10.26 -16.81 7.60
N GLN A 148 9.64 -17.54 8.53
CA GLN A 148 8.21 -17.84 8.46
C GLN A 148 7.34 -16.57 8.53
N LYS A 149 7.73 -15.58 9.36
CA LYS A 149 7.01 -14.29 9.42
C LYS A 149 7.11 -13.53 8.10
N ILE A 150 8.32 -13.42 7.53
CA ILE A 150 8.54 -12.74 6.25
C ILE A 150 7.79 -13.44 5.11
N GLN A 151 7.77 -14.78 5.10
CA GLN A 151 7.01 -15.52 4.09
C GLN A 151 5.51 -15.26 4.17
N LYS A 152 4.94 -15.24 5.40
CA LYS A 152 3.52 -14.91 5.60
C LYS A 152 3.19 -13.51 5.11
N GLU A 153 4.03 -12.52 5.43
CA GLU A 153 3.83 -11.13 5.00
C GLU A 153 3.91 -11.01 3.47
N ARG A 154 4.94 -11.61 2.85
CA ARG A 154 5.07 -11.69 1.39
C ARG A 154 3.84 -12.33 0.75
N ASP A 155 3.34 -13.42 1.31
CA ASP A 155 2.18 -14.14 0.76
C ASP A 155 0.88 -13.33 0.94
N PHE A 156 0.75 -12.62 2.06
CA PHE A 156 -0.33 -11.66 2.30
C PHE A 156 -0.31 -10.54 1.25
N HIS A 157 0.83 -9.88 1.03
CA HIS A 157 0.96 -8.84 0.00
C HIS A 157 0.69 -9.37 -1.40
N ARG A 158 1.22 -10.55 -1.74
CA ARG A 158 1.00 -11.18 -3.04
C ARG A 158 -0.49 -11.50 -3.27
N MET A 159 -1.18 -12.02 -2.26
CA MET A 159 -2.61 -12.30 -2.33
C MET A 159 -3.43 -11.00 -2.42
N ASN A 160 -3.11 -9.99 -1.61
CA ASN A 160 -3.78 -8.71 -1.61
C ASN A 160 -3.63 -8.00 -2.96
N HIS A 161 -2.42 -7.94 -3.51
CA HIS A 161 -2.17 -7.37 -4.83
C HIS A 161 -3.01 -8.08 -5.91
N LYS A 162 -3.06 -9.41 -5.91
CA LYS A 162 -3.91 -10.18 -6.84
C LYS A 162 -5.38 -9.80 -6.71
N ARG A 163 -5.90 -9.68 -5.48
CA ARG A 163 -7.28 -9.26 -5.22
C ARG A 163 -7.56 -7.85 -5.76
N VAL A 164 -6.69 -6.90 -5.43
CA VAL A 164 -6.82 -5.50 -5.89
C VAL A 164 -6.79 -5.41 -7.42
N VAL A 165 -5.92 -6.18 -8.08
CA VAL A 165 -5.89 -6.24 -9.56
C VAL A 165 -7.20 -6.78 -10.13
N GLN A 166 -7.79 -7.80 -9.51
CA GLN A 166 -9.10 -8.33 -9.94
C GLN A 166 -10.21 -7.28 -9.77
N GLU A 167 -10.27 -6.59 -8.63
CA GLU A 167 -11.22 -5.52 -8.37
C GLU A 167 -11.04 -4.35 -9.35
N LYS A 168 -9.79 -3.92 -9.59
CA LYS A 168 -9.44 -2.92 -10.60
C LYS A 168 -9.97 -3.30 -11.98
N ASN A 169 -9.75 -4.55 -12.40
CA ASN A 169 -10.18 -5.02 -13.73
C ASN A 169 -11.71 -5.09 -13.86
N ARG A 170 -12.44 -5.41 -12.78
CA ARG A 170 -13.91 -5.33 -12.75
C ARG A 170 -14.37 -3.89 -12.94
N LEU A 171 -13.82 -2.95 -12.17
CA LEU A 171 -14.16 -1.52 -12.28
C LEU A 171 -13.84 -0.94 -13.66
N ILE A 172 -12.69 -1.31 -14.25
CA ILE A 172 -12.35 -0.92 -15.62
C ILE A 172 -13.41 -1.41 -16.61
N SER A 173 -13.90 -2.64 -16.45
CA SER A 173 -14.93 -3.21 -17.32
C SER A 173 -16.26 -2.48 -17.16
N ASP A 174 -16.65 -2.14 -15.93
CA ASP A 174 -17.87 -1.38 -15.65
C ASP A 174 -17.80 0.04 -16.22
N ILE A 175 -16.66 0.72 -16.09
CA ILE A 175 -16.43 2.04 -16.69
C ILE A 175 -16.53 1.97 -18.22
N LYS A 176 -15.96 0.94 -18.86
CA LYS A 176 -16.07 0.75 -20.32
C LYS A 176 -17.53 0.56 -20.74
N ARG A 177 -18.29 -0.28 -20.03
CA ARG A 177 -19.72 -0.48 -20.29
C ARG A 177 -20.52 0.81 -20.12
N LEU A 178 -20.22 1.56 -19.06
CA LEU A 178 -20.90 2.83 -18.79
C LEU A 178 -20.62 3.87 -19.88
N LYS A 179 -19.35 4.02 -20.30
CA LYS A 179 -18.98 4.90 -21.41
C LYS A 179 -19.69 4.54 -22.70
N ALA A 180 -19.79 3.24 -23.03
CA ALA A 180 -20.51 2.78 -24.20
C ALA A 180 -22.01 3.15 -24.16
N HIS A 181 -22.64 3.02 -22.98
CA HIS A 181 -24.03 3.40 -22.77
C HIS A 181 -24.26 4.92 -22.84
N TYR A 182 -23.33 5.74 -22.35
CA TYR A 182 -23.42 7.20 -22.54
C TYR A 182 -23.23 7.61 -24.00
N ALA A 183 -22.32 6.97 -24.72
CA ALA A 183 -22.14 7.20 -26.15
C ALA A 183 -23.41 6.85 -26.96
N SER A 184 -24.18 5.83 -26.54
CA SER A 184 -25.44 5.48 -27.20
C SER A 184 -26.59 6.45 -26.89
N TYR A 185 -26.55 7.20 -25.80
CA TYR A 185 -27.55 8.25 -25.51
C TYR A 185 -27.42 9.49 -26.39
N GLU A 186 -26.20 9.83 -26.82
CA GLU A 186 -25.96 10.99 -27.67
C GLU A 186 -26.83 11.03 -28.94
N PRO A 187 -26.90 9.96 -29.77
CA PRO A 187 -27.77 9.94 -30.94
C PRO A 187 -29.27 9.98 -30.57
N MET A 188 -29.66 9.35 -29.45
CA MET A 188 -31.06 9.36 -29.00
C MET A 188 -31.51 10.78 -28.63
N LEU A 189 -30.67 11.54 -27.92
CA LEU A 189 -30.94 12.94 -27.58
C LEU A 189 -30.99 13.83 -28.83
N LYS A 190 -30.07 13.61 -29.79
CA LYS A 190 -30.09 14.30 -31.09
C LYS A 190 -31.41 14.06 -31.84
N GLN A 191 -31.83 12.80 -31.95
CA GLN A 191 -33.10 12.45 -32.59
C GLN A 191 -34.31 13.08 -31.89
N LEU A 192 -34.33 13.10 -30.55
CA LEU A 192 -35.43 13.72 -29.80
C LEU A 192 -35.48 15.23 -30.05
N THR A 193 -34.32 15.89 -30.09
CA THR A 193 -34.22 17.33 -30.40
C THR A 193 -34.70 17.64 -31.82
N GLU A 194 -34.33 16.83 -32.80
CA GLU A 194 -34.78 16.97 -34.18
C GLU A 194 -36.30 16.77 -34.32
N LYS A 195 -36.86 15.77 -33.63
CA LYS A 195 -38.31 15.55 -33.58
C LYS A 195 -39.04 16.75 -32.97
N TYR A 196 -38.54 17.27 -31.85
CA TYR A 196 -39.10 18.44 -31.19
C TYR A 196 -39.11 19.67 -32.14
N GLN A 197 -37.99 19.94 -32.80
CA GLN A 197 -37.89 21.05 -33.76
C GLN A 197 -38.84 20.87 -34.95
N THR A 198 -39.02 19.64 -35.43
CA THR A 198 -39.95 19.32 -36.53
C THR A 198 -41.40 19.57 -36.11
N ILE A 199 -41.80 19.07 -34.93
CA ILE A 199 -43.13 19.31 -34.37
C ILE A 199 -43.38 20.80 -34.17
N LEU A 200 -42.38 21.55 -33.70
CA LEU A 200 -42.50 22.98 -33.49
C LEU A 200 -42.74 23.73 -34.81
N ARG A 201 -42.01 23.38 -35.88
CA ARG A 201 -42.23 23.94 -37.23
C ARG A 201 -43.61 23.58 -37.77
N GLN A 202 -44.03 22.32 -37.64
CA GLN A 202 -45.37 21.88 -38.07
C GLN A 202 -46.47 22.61 -37.33
N LYS A 203 -46.37 22.74 -36.00
CA LYS A 203 -47.32 23.50 -35.17
C LYS A 203 -47.46 24.94 -35.67
N MET A 204 -46.34 25.59 -36.00
CA MET A 204 -46.33 26.95 -36.53
C MET A 204 -47.05 27.02 -37.89
N LEU A 205 -46.76 26.11 -38.82
CA LEU A 205 -47.43 26.03 -40.13
C LEU A 205 -48.93 25.82 -39.98
N THR A 206 -49.36 24.84 -39.19
CA THR A 206 -50.79 24.58 -38.93
C THR A 206 -51.47 25.77 -38.25
N SER A 207 -50.76 26.52 -37.39
CA SER A 207 -51.31 27.75 -36.82
C SER A 207 -51.55 28.82 -37.87
N LEU A 208 -50.59 29.03 -38.78
CA LEU A 208 -50.73 29.99 -39.88
C LEU A 208 -51.86 29.60 -40.84
N GLU A 209 -52.00 28.31 -41.17
CA GLU A 209 -53.09 27.78 -41.98
C GLU A 209 -54.45 28.02 -41.30
N ARG A 210 -54.54 27.76 -39.99
CA ARG A 210 -55.73 28.05 -39.19
C ARG A 210 -56.08 29.54 -39.23
N ASP A 211 -55.11 30.42 -39.01
CA ASP A 211 -55.31 31.87 -39.00
C ASP A 211 -55.77 32.38 -40.36
N ARG A 212 -55.23 31.82 -41.45
CA ARG A 212 -55.66 32.12 -42.82
C ARG A 212 -57.11 31.68 -43.07
N ALA A 213 -57.49 30.47 -42.66
CA ALA A 213 -58.86 29.97 -42.79
C ALA A 213 -59.86 30.80 -41.97
N VAL A 214 -59.51 31.15 -40.72
CA VAL A 214 -60.32 32.03 -39.87
C VAL A 214 -60.45 33.42 -40.50
N GLY A 215 -59.37 33.95 -41.09
CA GLY A 215 -59.40 35.20 -41.85
C GLY A 215 -60.40 35.15 -43.01
N GLN A 216 -60.38 34.09 -43.82
CA GLN A 216 -61.34 33.89 -44.93
C GLN A 216 -62.78 33.79 -44.43
N VAL A 217 -63.04 33.02 -43.37
CA VAL A 217 -64.38 32.90 -42.77
C VAL A 217 -64.88 34.25 -42.27
N LYS A 218 -64.02 35.06 -41.63
CA LYS A 218 -64.37 36.42 -41.21
C LYS A 218 -64.71 37.31 -42.40
N THR A 219 -63.91 37.28 -43.46
CA THR A 219 -64.20 38.03 -44.69
C THR A 219 -65.53 37.60 -45.30
N TRP A 220 -65.77 36.30 -45.48
CA TRP A 220 -67.03 35.78 -46.02
C TRP A 220 -68.23 36.12 -45.13
N SER A 221 -68.08 36.04 -43.81
CA SER A 221 -69.12 36.43 -42.85
C SER A 221 -69.44 37.92 -42.93
N ALA A 222 -68.44 38.78 -43.10
CA ALA A 222 -68.65 40.22 -43.29
C ALA A 222 -69.37 40.50 -44.62
N THR A 223 -68.94 39.88 -45.72
CA THR A 223 -69.60 40.00 -47.03
C THR A 223 -71.04 39.50 -46.96
N LEU A 224 -71.30 38.34 -46.34
CA LEU A 224 -72.66 37.84 -46.12
C LEU A 224 -73.49 38.84 -45.33
N ALA A 225 -73.00 39.32 -44.17
CA ALA A 225 -73.71 40.31 -43.36
C ALA A 225 -74.04 41.57 -44.17
N GLU A 226 -73.09 42.10 -44.95
CA GLU A 226 -73.29 43.27 -45.79
C GLU A 226 -74.34 43.04 -46.89
N THR A 227 -74.31 41.90 -47.57
CA THR A 227 -75.36 41.54 -48.55
C THR A 227 -76.74 41.39 -47.88
N TYR A 228 -76.81 40.78 -46.69
CA TYR A 228 -78.05 40.69 -45.91
C TYR A 228 -78.57 42.10 -45.52
N TRP A 229 -77.69 43.00 -45.09
CA TRP A 229 -78.03 44.39 -44.81
C TRP A 229 -78.56 45.12 -46.06
N GLN A 230 -77.89 44.97 -47.20
CA GLN A 230 -78.32 45.56 -48.47
C GLN A 230 -79.69 45.03 -48.92
N LEU A 231 -79.93 43.71 -48.82
CA LEU A 231 -81.23 43.10 -49.13
C LEU A 231 -82.33 43.60 -48.21
N SER A 232 -82.08 43.66 -46.90
CA SER A 232 -83.04 44.22 -45.92
C SER A 232 -83.33 45.69 -46.17
N HIS A 233 -82.31 46.50 -46.47
CA HIS A 233 -82.45 47.91 -46.82
C HIS A 233 -83.26 48.10 -48.11
N ASN A 234 -82.95 47.34 -49.16
CA ASN A 234 -83.69 47.37 -50.42
C ASN A 234 -85.16 46.91 -50.24
N PHE A 235 -85.39 45.89 -49.41
CA PHE A 235 -86.74 45.43 -49.07
C PHE A 235 -87.53 46.52 -48.33
N CYS A 236 -86.90 47.21 -47.37
CA CYS A 236 -87.52 48.31 -46.62
C CYS A 236 -87.80 49.54 -47.52
N LEU A 237 -86.89 49.88 -48.43
CA LEU A 237 -87.10 50.93 -49.45
C LEU A 237 -88.25 50.58 -50.40
N ASN A 238 -88.32 49.34 -50.87
CA ASN A 238 -89.40 48.89 -51.74
C ASN A 238 -90.75 48.85 -51.00
N LYS A 239 -90.79 48.47 -49.72
CA LYS A 239 -92.00 48.53 -48.90
C LYS A 239 -92.49 49.98 -48.72
N LYS A 240 -91.60 50.92 -48.42
CA LYS A 240 -91.95 52.36 -48.36
C LYS A 240 -92.46 52.91 -49.70
N LYS A 241 -91.99 52.39 -50.84
CA LYS A 241 -92.54 52.75 -52.16
C LYS A 241 -93.95 52.19 -52.40
N LEU A 242 -94.28 51.04 -51.82
CA LEU A 242 -95.60 50.43 -51.88
C LEU A 242 -96.62 51.11 -50.95
N ASP A 243 -96.19 51.61 -49.79
CA ASP A 243 -97.06 52.29 -48.82
C ASP A 243 -97.39 53.78 -49.20
N TYR A 244 -96.89 54.28 -50.33
CA TYR A 244 -97.13 55.64 -50.87
C TYR A 244 -98.12 55.66 -52.06
N PHE A 245 -98.79 54.54 -52.35
CA PHE A 245 -99.92 54.39 -53.26
C PHE A 245 -101.17 53.94 -52.48
#